data_AF-A0A3M1YAM8-F1
#
_entry.id   AF-A0A3M1YAM8-F1
#
_cell.length_a   1.000
_cell.length_b   1.000
_cell.length_c   1.000
_cell.angle_alpha   90.00
_cell.angle_beta   90.00
_cell.angle_gamma   90.00
#
_symmetry.space_group_name_H-M   'P 1'
#
loop_
_entity.id
_entity.type
_entity.pdbx_description
1 polymer ?
#
loop_
_entity_poly.entity_id
_entity_poly.type
_entity_poly.pdbx_seq_one_letter_code
_entity_poly.pdbx_strand_id
1 'polypeptide(L)'
;MHDDLIDTWHRHQRINLYLLDGIVDEGHLQVRAKPRSRTIGTQFAHLHNVRLMWLQAAGHPGWDELHKAGPDEAISRQALRQALTTSGEAIAGLLDHGLRTGRIKGFKPHPAAFLGYLISHESHHRGQIILQLKQAGHPLPEDIRYGIWDWGRR
;
A
#
# COMPACT_ATOMS: atom_id res chain seq x y z
N MET A 1 10.99 15.54 -13.89
CA MET A 1 10.39 15.81 -12.55
C MET A 1 9.03 15.14 -12.39
N HIS A 2 8.02 15.39 -13.23
CA HIS A 2 6.73 14.69 -13.11
C HIS A 2 6.87 13.17 -13.26
N ASP A 3 7.58 12.72 -14.31
CA ASP A 3 7.83 11.30 -14.55
C ASP A 3 8.61 10.65 -13.38
N ASP A 4 9.56 11.37 -12.79
CA ASP A 4 10.34 10.87 -11.64
C ASP A 4 9.46 10.66 -10.39
N LEU A 5 8.45 11.51 -10.17
CA LEU A 5 7.52 11.38 -9.05
C LEU A 5 6.56 10.20 -9.26
N ILE A 6 6.14 9.95 -10.51
CA ILE A 6 5.34 8.77 -10.85
C ILE A 6 6.15 7.49 -10.74
N ASP A 7 7.39 7.47 -11.24
CA ASP A 7 8.30 6.32 -11.04
C ASP A 7 8.55 6.06 -9.54
N THR A 8 8.70 7.13 -8.74
CA THR A 8 8.82 7.02 -7.28
C THR A 8 7.59 6.33 -6.67
N TRP A 9 6.38 6.65 -7.12
CA TRP A 9 5.17 5.95 -6.69
C TRP A 9 5.19 4.46 -7.08
N HIS A 10 5.54 4.15 -8.32
CA HIS A 10 5.59 2.76 -8.77
C HIS A 10 6.65 1.95 -8.01
N ARG A 11 7.82 2.51 -7.71
CA ARG A 11 8.84 1.89 -6.83
C ARG A 11 8.26 1.61 -5.45
N HIS A 12 7.61 2.60 -4.85
CA HIS A 12 6.98 2.44 -3.54
C HIS A 12 5.95 1.29 -3.52
N GLN A 13 5.09 1.25 -4.53
CA GLN A 13 4.10 0.21 -4.74
C GLN A 13 4.74 -1.18 -4.90
N ARG A 14 5.78 -1.31 -5.73
CA ARG A 14 6.50 -2.58 -5.95
C ARG A 14 7.11 -3.11 -4.65
N ILE A 15 7.57 -2.22 -3.76
CA ILE A 15 8.07 -2.64 -2.44
C ILE A 15 6.95 -3.19 -1.54
N ASN A 16 5.74 -2.62 -1.58
CA ASN A 16 4.62 -3.17 -0.81
C ASN A 16 4.22 -4.56 -1.31
N LEU A 17 4.21 -4.75 -2.63
CA LEU A 17 3.99 -6.06 -3.23
C LEU A 17 5.12 -7.05 -2.89
N TYR A 18 6.38 -6.61 -2.93
CA TYR A 18 7.53 -7.41 -2.53
C TYR A 18 7.44 -7.89 -1.08
N LEU A 19 7.05 -7.01 -0.15
CA LEU A 19 6.83 -7.40 1.25
C LEU A 19 5.70 -8.43 1.37
N LEU A 20 4.57 -8.20 0.68
CA LEU A 20 3.44 -9.12 0.69
C LEU A 20 3.84 -10.50 0.16
N ASP A 21 4.58 -10.56 -0.93
CA ASP A 21 5.06 -11.81 -1.54
C ASP A 21 6.07 -12.54 -0.63
N GLY A 22 6.86 -11.80 0.14
CA GLY A 22 7.81 -12.36 1.12
C GLY A 22 7.15 -13.05 2.32
N ILE A 23 5.83 -12.86 2.53
CA ILE A 23 5.06 -13.59 3.53
C ILE A 23 4.56 -14.89 2.88
N VAL A 24 5.42 -15.92 2.88
CA VAL A 24 5.19 -17.19 2.16
C VAL A 24 4.07 -18.01 2.78
N ASP A 25 4.03 -18.14 4.11
CA ASP A 25 2.94 -18.79 4.82
C ASP A 25 1.73 -17.84 4.88
N GLU A 26 0.65 -18.22 4.20
CA GLU A 26 -0.57 -17.43 4.13
C GLU A 26 -1.29 -17.34 5.49
N GLY A 27 -1.08 -18.32 6.38
CA GLY A 27 -1.58 -18.28 7.76
C GLY A 27 -1.02 -17.08 8.54
N HIS A 28 0.18 -16.61 8.20
CA HIS A 28 0.75 -15.41 8.82
C HIS A 28 -0.08 -14.14 8.52
N LEU A 29 -0.89 -14.11 7.47
CA LEU A 29 -1.79 -12.98 7.21
C LEU A 29 -2.83 -12.80 8.34
N GLN A 30 -3.10 -13.83 9.15
CA GLN A 30 -4.05 -13.77 10.26
C GLN A 30 -3.43 -13.39 11.61
N VAL A 31 -2.09 -13.29 11.69
CA VAL A 31 -1.39 -12.90 12.91
C VAL A 31 -1.84 -11.51 13.36
N ARG A 32 -2.13 -11.34 14.64
CA ARG A 32 -2.48 -10.06 15.30
C ARG A 32 -1.40 -9.71 16.33
N ALA A 33 -1.09 -8.42 16.48
CA ALA A 33 -0.14 -7.96 17.52
C ALA A 33 -0.75 -8.05 18.94
N LYS A 34 -2.06 -7.79 19.04
CA LYS A 34 -2.87 -7.89 20.27
C LYS A 34 -4.33 -8.23 19.92
N PRO A 35 -5.15 -8.71 20.88
CA PRO A 35 -6.58 -8.88 20.67
C PRO A 35 -7.22 -7.62 20.07
N ARG A 36 -8.06 -7.79 19.05
CA ARG A 36 -8.77 -6.72 18.33
C ARG A 36 -7.89 -5.71 17.54
N SER A 37 -6.58 -5.90 17.47
CA SER A 37 -5.72 -5.13 16.52
C SER A 37 -5.74 -5.75 15.12
N ARG A 38 -5.49 -4.97 14.06
CA ARG A 38 -5.44 -5.48 12.68
C ARG A 38 -4.54 -6.72 12.55
N THR A 39 -5.04 -7.71 11.82
CA THR A 39 -4.20 -8.78 11.28
C THR A 39 -3.19 -8.21 10.27
N ILE A 40 -2.16 -8.96 9.92
CA ILE A 40 -1.23 -8.56 8.85
C ILE A 40 -1.96 -8.35 7.52
N GLY A 41 -2.86 -9.26 7.14
CA GLY A 41 -3.66 -9.13 5.93
C GLY A 41 -4.53 -7.88 5.93
N THR A 42 -5.15 -7.55 7.07
CA THR A 42 -5.96 -6.33 7.20
C THR A 42 -5.13 -5.04 7.25
N GLN A 43 -3.83 -5.10 7.55
CA GLN A 43 -2.91 -3.96 7.35
C GLN A 43 -2.69 -3.67 5.86
N PHE A 44 -2.49 -4.70 5.02
CA PHE A 44 -2.42 -4.52 3.55
C PHE A 44 -3.76 -4.06 2.96
N ALA A 45 -4.86 -4.67 3.40
CA ALA A 45 -6.22 -4.25 3.02
C ALA A 45 -6.45 -2.77 3.36
N HIS A 46 -5.94 -2.32 4.50
CA HIS A 46 -6.04 -0.92 4.91
C HIS A 46 -5.34 0.02 3.93
N LEU A 47 -4.18 -0.35 3.37
CA LEU A 47 -3.50 0.46 2.35
C LEU A 47 -4.40 0.65 1.13
N HIS A 48 -4.93 -0.45 0.60
CA HIS A 48 -5.87 -0.42 -0.52
C HIS A 48 -7.09 0.45 -0.19
N ASN A 49 -7.73 0.23 0.97
CA ASN A 49 -8.92 0.98 1.37
C ASN A 49 -8.67 2.49 1.55
N VAL A 50 -7.49 2.90 2.01
CA VAL A 50 -7.10 4.32 2.09
C VAL A 50 -6.90 4.92 0.70
N ARG A 51 -6.34 4.17 -0.27
CA ARG A 51 -6.26 4.61 -1.66
C ARG A 51 -7.65 4.82 -2.26
N LEU A 52 -8.58 3.89 -2.04
CA LEU A 52 -9.97 4.02 -2.50
C LEU A 52 -10.65 5.27 -1.91
N MET A 53 -10.43 5.53 -0.62
CA MET A 53 -10.93 6.74 0.03
C MET A 53 -10.42 8.02 -0.66
N TRP A 54 -9.13 8.06 -1.04
CA TRP A 54 -8.57 9.20 -1.78
C TRP A 54 -9.05 9.29 -3.22
N LEU A 55 -9.18 8.17 -3.93
CA LEU A 55 -9.74 8.13 -5.28
C LEU A 55 -11.19 8.66 -5.30
N GLN A 56 -11.99 8.23 -4.32
CA GLN A 56 -13.34 8.74 -4.11
C GLN A 56 -13.34 10.24 -3.79
N ALA A 57 -12.52 10.70 -2.83
CA ALA A 57 -12.45 12.11 -2.45
C ALA A 57 -12.02 13.02 -3.61
N ALA A 58 -11.12 12.52 -4.47
CA ALA A 58 -10.68 13.21 -5.66
C ALA A 58 -11.70 13.16 -6.82
N GLY A 59 -12.67 12.24 -6.77
CA GLY A 59 -13.59 11.96 -7.86
C GLY A 59 -12.88 11.36 -9.07
N HIS A 60 -11.88 10.51 -8.86
CA HIS A 60 -11.12 9.87 -9.93
C HIS A 60 -12.01 8.90 -10.73
N PRO A 61 -12.05 8.93 -12.07
CA PRO A 61 -12.87 8.00 -12.85
C PRO A 61 -12.66 6.52 -12.48
N GLY A 62 -13.75 5.75 -12.41
CA GLY A 62 -13.72 4.31 -12.09
C GLY A 62 -13.42 3.97 -10.62
N TRP A 63 -13.41 4.95 -9.71
CA TRP A 63 -13.18 4.69 -8.28
C TRP A 63 -14.24 3.76 -7.66
N ASP A 64 -15.45 3.78 -8.19
CA ASP A 64 -16.63 3.02 -7.76
C ASP A 64 -16.62 1.57 -8.23
N GLU A 65 -15.83 1.24 -9.25
CA GLU A 65 -15.58 -0.14 -9.68
C GLU A 65 -14.61 -0.87 -8.74
N LEU A 66 -13.87 -0.12 -7.90
CA LEU A 66 -12.95 -0.67 -6.91
C LEU A 66 -13.69 -0.97 -5.61
N HIS A 67 -13.61 -2.22 -5.20
CA HIS A 67 -14.28 -2.71 -4.00
C HIS A 67 -13.30 -2.75 -2.83
N LYS A 68 -13.73 -2.24 -1.68
CA LYS A 68 -12.94 -2.34 -0.45
C LYS A 68 -12.60 -3.80 -0.16
N ALA A 69 -11.35 -4.03 0.21
CA ALA A 69 -10.96 -5.27 0.84
C ALA A 69 -11.69 -5.37 2.20
N GLY A 70 -12.48 -6.45 2.37
CA GLY A 70 -13.37 -6.64 3.51
C GLY A 70 -12.67 -6.67 4.87
N PRO A 71 -13.41 -6.58 5.99
CA PRO A 71 -12.85 -6.64 7.34
C PRO A 71 -12.39 -8.05 7.78
N ASP A 72 -12.64 -9.09 6.97
CA ASP A 72 -12.60 -10.48 7.39
C ASP A 72 -11.19 -11.11 7.44
N GLU A 73 -11.04 -12.04 8.38
CA GLU A 73 -9.85 -12.85 8.68
C GLU A 73 -9.54 -13.94 7.60
N ALA A 74 -9.83 -13.68 6.33
CA ALA A 74 -9.63 -14.68 5.26
C ALA A 74 -9.26 -14.07 3.89
N ILE A 75 -8.65 -12.89 3.87
CA ILE A 75 -8.15 -12.34 2.60
C ILE A 75 -6.87 -13.07 2.19
N SER A 76 -6.90 -13.71 1.02
CA SER A 76 -5.73 -14.37 0.44
C SER A 76 -4.68 -13.37 -0.01
N ARG A 77 -3.41 -13.80 -0.04
CA ARG A 77 -2.30 -13.04 -0.58
C ARG A 77 -2.57 -12.63 -2.03
N GLN A 78 -3.18 -13.51 -2.83
CA GLN A 78 -3.55 -13.21 -4.21
C GLN A 78 -4.59 -12.08 -4.29
N ALA A 79 -5.63 -12.10 -3.46
CA ALA A 79 -6.64 -11.04 -3.43
C ALA A 79 -6.03 -9.69 -3.00
N LEU A 80 -5.16 -9.69 -1.97
CA LEU A 80 -4.43 -8.48 -1.56
C LEU A 80 -3.53 -7.95 -2.68
N ARG A 81 -2.78 -8.83 -3.35
CA ARG A 81 -1.90 -8.45 -4.46
C ARG A 81 -2.70 -7.81 -5.59
N GLN A 82 -3.82 -8.41 -5.98
CA GLN A 82 -4.71 -7.85 -7.01
C GLN A 82 -5.25 -6.48 -6.59
N ALA A 83 -5.80 -6.38 -5.38
CA ALA A 83 -6.36 -5.14 -4.85
C ALA A 83 -5.32 -4.01 -4.80
N LEU A 84 -4.11 -4.29 -4.29
CA LEU A 84 -3.02 -3.33 -4.22
C LEU A 84 -2.53 -2.94 -5.61
N THR A 85 -2.44 -3.87 -6.56
CA THR A 85 -2.02 -3.57 -7.93
C THR A 85 -3.02 -2.65 -8.60
N THR A 86 -4.30 -3.01 -8.60
CA THR A 86 -5.35 -2.20 -9.23
C THR A 86 -5.47 -0.81 -8.61
N SER A 87 -5.50 -0.70 -7.27
CA SER A 87 -5.55 0.62 -6.63
C SER A 87 -4.23 1.40 -6.76
N GLY A 88 -3.10 0.70 -6.91
CA GLY A 88 -1.80 1.29 -7.20
C GLY A 88 -1.79 2.05 -8.53
N GLU A 89 -2.29 1.41 -9.59
CA GLU A 89 -2.40 2.02 -10.91
C GLU A 89 -3.41 3.19 -10.93
N ALA A 90 -4.54 3.05 -10.26
CA ALA A 90 -5.51 4.16 -10.15
C ALA A 90 -4.92 5.39 -9.43
N ILE A 91 -4.11 5.18 -8.39
CA ILE A 91 -3.40 6.29 -7.72
C ILE A 91 -2.32 6.89 -8.63
N ALA A 92 -1.63 6.09 -9.45
CA ALA A 92 -0.68 6.61 -10.42
C ALA A 92 -1.39 7.56 -11.41
N GLY A 93 -2.57 7.18 -11.91
CA GLY A 93 -3.40 8.05 -12.75
C GLY A 93 -3.85 9.34 -12.05
N LEU A 94 -4.26 9.25 -10.78
CA LEU A 94 -4.60 10.43 -9.97
C LEU A 94 -3.40 11.36 -9.76
N LEU A 95 -2.23 10.79 -9.46
CA LEU A 95 -0.99 11.54 -9.28
C LEU A 95 -0.56 12.21 -10.57
N ASP A 96 -0.59 11.51 -11.71
CA ASP A 96 -0.20 12.06 -13.01
C ASP A 96 -1.10 13.24 -13.39
N HIS A 97 -2.42 13.06 -13.29
CA HIS A 97 -3.37 14.16 -13.49
C HIS A 97 -3.12 15.32 -12.53
N GLY A 98 -2.89 15.01 -11.25
CA GLY A 98 -2.64 16.00 -10.22
C GLY A 98 -1.38 16.82 -10.50
N LEU A 99 -0.27 16.15 -10.83
CA LEU A 99 1.02 16.78 -11.14
C LEU A 99 0.92 17.66 -12.39
N ARG A 100 0.24 17.21 -13.44
CA ARG A 100 0.01 18.00 -14.65
C ARG A 100 -0.85 19.24 -14.42
N THR A 101 -1.83 19.16 -13.52
CA THR A 101 -2.78 20.26 -13.24
C THR A 101 -2.42 21.11 -12.01
N GLY A 102 -1.41 20.70 -11.25
CA GLY A 102 -0.97 21.35 -10.02
C GLY A 102 -1.89 21.13 -8.81
N ARG A 103 -2.96 20.32 -8.91
CA ARG A 103 -3.89 20.07 -7.79
C ARG A 103 -4.48 18.66 -7.79
N ILE A 104 -4.75 18.14 -6.59
CA ILE A 104 -5.57 16.96 -6.37
C ILE A 104 -6.79 17.40 -5.56
N LYS A 105 -8.00 17.12 -6.06
CA LYS A 105 -9.24 17.49 -5.36
C LYS A 105 -9.28 16.79 -4.00
N GLY A 106 -9.64 17.55 -2.96
CA GLY A 106 -9.72 17.03 -1.59
C GLY A 106 -8.38 16.93 -0.86
N PHE A 107 -7.25 17.23 -1.50
CA PHE A 107 -5.93 17.21 -0.87
C PHE A 107 -5.23 18.57 -0.94
N LYS A 108 -4.49 18.90 0.12
CA LYS A 108 -3.63 20.09 0.23
C LYS A 108 -2.29 19.69 0.88
N PRO A 109 -1.17 20.37 0.58
CA PRO A 109 -1.07 21.59 -0.22
C PRO A 109 -1.00 21.37 -1.74
N HIS A 110 -0.35 20.31 -2.22
CA HIS A 110 -0.09 20.10 -3.65
C HIS A 110 0.19 18.61 -3.95
N PRO A 111 0.18 18.16 -5.23
CA PRO A 111 0.32 16.75 -5.60
C PRO A 111 1.62 16.07 -5.13
N ALA A 112 2.76 16.77 -5.15
CA ALA A 112 4.00 16.22 -4.60
C ALA A 112 3.90 15.89 -3.09
N ALA A 113 3.15 16.70 -2.31
CA ALA A 113 2.90 16.40 -0.90
C ALA A 113 1.91 15.23 -0.74
N PHE A 114 1.01 15.02 -1.70
CA PHE A 114 0.13 13.85 -1.72
C PHE A 114 0.92 12.56 -1.89
N LEU A 115 1.88 12.54 -2.82
CA LEU A 115 2.83 11.43 -2.96
C LEU A 115 3.58 11.18 -1.64
N GLY A 116 4.15 12.23 -1.05
CA GLY A 116 4.85 12.13 0.24
C GLY A 116 3.98 11.59 1.37
N TYR A 117 2.71 12.00 1.43
CA TYR A 117 1.72 11.48 2.37
C TYR A 117 1.49 9.98 2.17
N LEU A 118 1.23 9.53 0.94
CA LEU A 118 0.97 8.11 0.64
C LEU A 118 2.19 7.25 1.01
N ILE A 119 3.39 7.66 0.59
CA ILE A 119 4.64 6.96 0.92
C ILE A 119 4.82 6.85 2.44
N SER A 120 4.57 7.95 3.18
CA SER A 120 4.71 7.98 4.64
C SER A 120 3.71 7.05 5.33
N HIS A 121 2.44 7.12 4.93
CA HIS A 121 1.38 6.28 5.47
C HIS A 121 1.64 4.79 5.23
N GLU A 122 1.96 4.41 4.01
CA GLU A 122 2.17 3.01 3.65
C GLU A 122 3.48 2.46 4.24
N SER A 123 4.54 3.27 4.35
CA SER A 123 5.77 2.89 5.04
C SER A 123 5.57 2.70 6.54
N HIS A 124 4.69 3.50 7.18
CA HIS A 124 4.32 3.30 8.58
C HIS A 124 3.70 1.91 8.79
N HIS A 125 2.74 1.53 7.95
CA HIS A 125 2.11 0.20 8.03
C HIS A 125 3.06 -0.93 7.65
N ARG A 126 3.99 -0.71 6.70
CA ARG A 126 5.07 -1.65 6.38
C ARG A 126 5.90 -1.99 7.64
N GLY A 127 6.28 -0.96 8.39
CA GLY A 127 6.98 -1.12 9.67
C GLY A 127 6.16 -1.91 10.69
N GLN A 128 4.86 -1.62 10.80
CA GLN A 128 3.96 -2.36 11.69
C GLN A 128 3.86 -3.84 11.31
N ILE A 129 3.73 -4.16 10.02
CA ILE A 129 3.67 -5.55 9.53
C ILE A 129 4.94 -6.31 9.90
N ILE A 130 6.11 -5.73 9.61
CA ILE A 130 7.41 -6.36 9.91
C ILE A 130 7.59 -6.58 11.41
N LEU A 131 7.24 -5.57 12.22
CA LEU A 131 7.34 -5.68 13.68
C LEU A 131 6.39 -6.75 14.23
N GLN A 132 5.15 -6.79 13.73
CA GLN A 132 4.13 -7.74 14.14
C GLN A 132 4.53 -9.19 13.81
N LEU A 133 5.07 -9.43 12.62
CA LEU A 133 5.65 -10.72 12.24
C LEU A 133 6.77 -11.15 13.19
N LYS A 134 7.69 -10.23 13.48
CA LYS A 134 8.80 -10.49 14.41
C LYS A 134 8.31 -10.82 15.81
N GLN A 135 7.34 -10.06 16.34
CA GLN A 135 6.78 -10.26 17.68
C GLN A 135 6.00 -11.57 17.80
N ALA A 136 5.40 -12.04 16.71
CA ALA A 136 4.68 -13.31 16.66
C ALA A 136 5.59 -14.54 16.46
N GLY A 137 6.92 -14.38 16.44
CA GLY A 137 7.86 -15.48 16.22
C GLY A 137 7.99 -15.92 14.76
N HIS A 138 7.49 -15.11 13.82
CA HIS A 138 7.54 -15.36 12.38
C HIS A 138 8.36 -14.29 11.65
N PRO A 139 9.64 -14.06 12.03
CA PRO A 139 10.44 -13.01 11.41
C PRO A 139 10.62 -13.28 9.91
N LEU A 140 10.52 -12.23 9.10
CA LEU A 140 10.80 -12.33 7.67
C LEU A 140 12.28 -12.67 7.41
N PRO A 141 12.56 -13.40 6.32
CA PRO A 141 13.91 -13.60 5.81
C PRO A 141 14.67 -12.28 5.62
N GLU A 142 15.99 -12.35 5.75
CA GLU A 142 16.86 -11.17 5.75
C GLU A 142 16.82 -10.39 4.43
N ASP A 143 16.81 -11.11 3.31
CA ASP A 143 16.65 -10.57 1.96
C ASP A 143 15.32 -9.84 1.77
N ILE A 144 14.23 -10.32 2.38
CA ILE A 144 12.95 -9.59 2.39
C ILE A 144 13.08 -8.32 3.24
N ARG A 145 13.60 -8.41 4.46
CA ARG A 145 13.72 -7.25 5.38
C ARG A 145 14.59 -6.13 4.83
N TYR A 146 15.71 -6.45 4.19
CA TYR A 146 16.59 -5.44 3.60
C TYR A 146 16.15 -5.07 2.18
N GLY A 147 15.51 -5.98 1.45
CA GLY A 147 15.03 -5.73 0.08
C GLY A 147 13.97 -4.64 -0.02
N ILE A 148 13.27 -4.30 1.07
CA ILE A 148 12.35 -3.13 1.09
C ILE A 148 13.06 -1.78 0.92
N TRP A 149 14.39 -1.74 1.09
CA TRP A 149 15.22 -0.56 0.91
C TRP A 149 15.91 -0.53 -0.46
N ASP A 150 15.80 -1.59 -1.27
CA ASP A 150 16.45 -1.69 -2.56
C ASP A 150 15.65 -1.00 -3.68
N TRP A 151 15.37 0.29 -3.52
CA TRP A 151 14.56 1.08 -4.45
C TRP A 151 15.16 1.14 -5.86
N GLY A 152 16.46 0.93 -6.02
CA GLY A 152 17.14 0.93 -7.32
C GLY A 152 16.85 -0.32 -8.16
N ARG A 153 16.63 -1.47 -7.49
CA ARG A 153 16.28 -2.73 -8.17
C ARG A 153 14.79 -3.04 -8.17
N ARG A 154 14.04 -2.41 -7.27
CA ARG A 154 12.63 -2.71 -7.06
C ARG A 154 11.69 -1.89 -7.90
#